data_AF-A0A1B8QBP1-F1
#
_entry.id   AF-A0A1B8QBP1-F1
#
_cell.length_a   1.000
_cell.length_b   1.000
_cell.length_c   1.000
_cell.angle_alpha   90.00
_cell.angle_beta   90.00
_cell.angle_gamma   90.00
#
_symmetry.space_group_name_H-M   'P 1'
#
loop_
_entity.id
_entity.type
_entity.pdbx_description
1 polymer ?
#
loop_
_entity_poly.entity_id
_entity_poly.type
_entity_poly.pdbx_seq_one_letter_code
_entity_poly.pdbx_strand_id
1 'polypeptide(L)'
;MTTKKNSQTLNEFGNAIKTHMRDSNTIQNGTYGFVADSKVFYNTVSHNVVVVDKGGNFVTGFRLTPGTAQYENFFKNGVLR
;
A
#
# COMPACT_ATOMS: atom_id res chain seq x y z
N MET A 1 -24.48 -5.33 -10.01
CA MET A 1 -23.16 -5.90 -9.66
C MET A 1 -23.15 -6.15 -8.17
N THR A 2 -23.03 -7.40 -7.70
CA THR A 2 -23.00 -7.72 -6.26
C THR A 2 -21.55 -7.93 -5.83
N THR A 3 -21.11 -7.23 -4.79
CA THR A 3 -19.79 -7.43 -4.19
C THR A 3 -19.90 -8.52 -3.11
N LYS A 4 -18.89 -9.39 -3.01
CA LYS A 4 -18.84 -10.48 -2.01
C LYS A 4 -17.53 -10.38 -1.22
N LYS A 5 -17.61 -10.65 0.08
CA LYS A 5 -16.46 -10.87 0.95
C LYS A 5 -16.55 -12.30 1.49
N ASN A 6 -15.74 -13.19 0.93
CA ASN A 6 -15.67 -14.60 1.29
C ASN A 6 -14.22 -15.10 1.17
N SER A 7 -13.97 -16.34 1.57
CA SER A 7 -12.61 -16.92 1.59
C SER A 7 -11.90 -16.85 0.24
N GLN A 8 -12.63 -16.99 -0.87
CA GLN A 8 -12.04 -16.87 -2.21
C GLN A 8 -11.54 -15.44 -2.46
N THR A 9 -12.39 -14.44 -2.27
CA THR A 9 -12.01 -13.03 -2.49
C THR A 9 -10.91 -12.54 -1.52
N LEU A 10 -10.85 -13.11 -0.31
CA LEU A 10 -9.77 -12.83 0.64
C LEU A 10 -8.44 -13.43 0.18
N ASN A 11 -8.46 -14.65 -0.38
CA ASN A 11 -7.27 -15.27 -0.97
C ASN A 11 -6.78 -14.49 -2.20
N GLU A 12 -7.69 -14.04 -3.06
CA GLU A 12 -7.37 -13.18 -4.21
C GLU A 12 -6.73 -11.86 -3.75
N PHE A 13 -7.29 -11.21 -2.74
CA PHE A 13 -6.72 -10.00 -2.15
C PHE A 13 -5.31 -10.25 -1.57
N GLY A 14 -5.14 -11.33 -0.81
CA GLY A 14 -3.83 -11.72 -0.27
C GLY A 14 -2.79 -12.01 -1.35
N ASN A 15 -3.20 -12.64 -2.46
CA ASN A 15 -2.33 -12.88 -3.60
C ASN A 15 -1.97 -11.58 -4.32
N ALA A 16 -2.91 -10.64 -4.48
CA ALA A 16 -2.65 -9.34 -5.07
C ALA A 16 -1.61 -8.54 -4.26
N ILE A 17 -1.71 -8.56 -2.92
CA ILE A 17 -0.70 -7.95 -2.04
C ILE A 17 0.68 -8.61 -2.25
N LYS A 18 0.72 -9.95 -2.28
CA LYS A 18 1.99 -10.68 -2.50
C LYS A 18 2.61 -10.36 -3.87
N THR A 19 1.80 -10.20 -4.91
CA THR A 19 2.25 -9.79 -6.24
C THR A 19 2.79 -8.36 -6.21
N HIS A 20 2.06 -7.43 -5.60
CA HIS A 20 2.51 -6.05 -5.40
C HIS A 20 3.88 -5.99 -4.72
N MET A 21 4.09 -6.76 -3.65
CA MET A 21 5.34 -6.78 -2.90
C MET A 21 6.53 -7.39 -3.66
N ARG A 22 6.29 -8.14 -4.74
CA ARG A 22 7.35 -8.77 -5.57
C ARG A 22 7.59 -8.04 -6.89
N ASP A 23 6.75 -7.06 -7.23
CA ASP A 23 6.88 -6.28 -8.45
C ASP A 23 8.14 -5.40 -8.39
N SER A 24 8.94 -5.39 -9.46
CA SER A 24 10.17 -4.60 -9.53
C SER A 24 9.93 -3.09 -9.51
N ASN A 25 8.71 -2.65 -9.82
CA ASN A 25 8.29 -1.25 -9.74
C ASN A 25 7.80 -0.85 -8.34
N THR A 26 7.78 -1.79 -7.39
CA THR A 26 7.43 -1.52 -5.99
C THR A 26 8.68 -1.15 -5.21
N ILE A 27 8.69 0.07 -4.69
CA ILE A 27 9.77 0.64 -3.89
C ILE A 27 9.29 0.90 -2.46
N GLN A 28 10.17 0.70 -1.48
CA GLN A 28 9.91 1.17 -0.13
C GLN A 28 10.09 2.69 -0.10
N ASN A 29 9.04 3.43 0.26
CA ASN A 29 9.07 4.88 0.32
C ASN A 29 8.27 5.38 1.54
N GLY A 30 8.95 5.95 2.52
CA GLY A 30 8.29 6.59 3.66
C GLY A 30 7.66 5.64 4.68
N THR A 31 6.84 6.24 5.56
CA THR A 31 6.20 5.60 6.70
C THR A 31 4.72 6.01 6.81
N TYR A 32 3.94 5.27 7.58
CA TYR A 32 2.54 5.58 7.85
C TYR A 32 2.39 6.24 9.22
N GLY A 33 1.87 7.47 9.23
CA GLY A 33 1.87 8.33 10.43
C GLY A 33 1.07 7.79 11.63
N PHE A 34 0.22 6.78 11.41
CA PHE A 34 -0.59 6.16 12.45
C PHE A 34 0.02 4.88 13.04
N VAL A 35 1.10 4.36 12.45
CA VAL A 35 1.76 3.13 12.90
C VAL A 35 3.26 3.37 12.99
N ALA A 36 3.77 3.40 14.22
CA ALA A 36 5.18 3.60 14.48
C ALA A 36 6.04 2.53 13.80
N ASP A 37 7.22 2.94 13.29
CA ASP A 37 8.16 2.09 12.58
C ASP A 37 7.59 1.35 11.36
N SER A 38 6.44 1.81 10.84
CA SER A 38 5.84 1.23 9.64
C SER A 38 6.62 1.57 8.37
N LYS A 39 6.49 0.71 7.37
CA LYS A 39 7.08 0.88 6.04
C LYS A 39 5.98 0.91 5.01
N VAL A 40 6.06 1.87 4.09
CA VAL A 40 5.13 1.98 2.97
C VAL A 40 5.84 1.50 1.69
N PHE A 41 5.19 0.61 0.95
CA PHE A 41 5.66 0.04 -0.31
C PHE A 41 4.79 0.56 -1.44
N TYR A 42 5.33 1.46 -2.24
CA TYR A 42 4.64 2.14 -3.34
C TYR A 42 5.05 1.57 -4.68
N ASN A 43 4.08 1.27 -5.54
CA ASN A 43 4.33 0.84 -6.92
C ASN A 43 4.17 2.00 -7.90
N THR A 44 5.21 2.29 -8.69
CA THR A 44 5.25 3.47 -9.58
C THR A 44 4.31 3.39 -10.78
N VAL A 45 3.84 2.19 -11.15
CA VAL A 45 2.98 1.96 -12.32
C VAL A 45 1.50 1.94 -11.93
N SER A 46 1.13 1.14 -10.93
CA SER A 46 -0.26 1.04 -10.46
C SER A 46 -0.65 2.17 -9.51
N HIS A 47 0.34 2.85 -8.93
CA HIS A 47 0.20 3.81 -7.84
C HIS A 47 -0.41 3.23 -6.57
N ASN A 48 -0.39 1.91 -6.41
CA ASN A 48 -0.82 1.26 -5.18
C ASN A 48 0.23 1.43 -4.08
N VAL A 49 -0.25 1.49 -2.85
CA VAL A 49 0.56 1.42 -1.64
C VAL A 49 0.15 0.22 -0.81
N VAL A 50 1.14 -0.43 -0.21
CA VAL A 50 0.97 -1.43 0.83
C VAL A 50 1.76 -0.98 2.06
N VAL A 51 1.11 -0.92 3.20
CA VAL A 51 1.71 -0.56 4.48
C VAL A 51 1.92 -1.82 5.30
N VAL A 52 3.11 -1.97 5.85
CA VAL A 52 3.43 -3.01 6.82
C VAL A 52 3.93 -2.41 8.11
N ASP A 53 3.68 -3.08 9.23
CA ASP A 53 4.24 -2.71 10.53
C ASP A 53 5.73 -3.08 10.62
N LYS A 54 6.34 -2.81 11.78
CA LYS A 54 7.74 -3.15 12.08
C LYS A 54 8.06 -4.64 11.89
N GLY A 55 7.11 -5.51 12.18
CA GLY A 55 7.23 -6.97 12.04
C GLY A 55 7.00 -7.47 10.61
N GLY A 56 6.64 -6.59 9.68
CA GLY A 56 6.30 -6.95 8.31
C GLY A 56 4.86 -7.45 8.14
N ASN A 57 3.99 -7.27 9.14
CA ASN A 57 2.58 -7.62 9.03
C ASN A 57 1.84 -6.58 8.20
N PHE A 58 0.94 -7.04 7.33
CA PHE A 58 0.09 -6.17 6.54
C PHE A 58 -0.82 -5.33 7.45
N VAL A 59 -0.81 -4.01 7.25
CA VAL A 59 -1.67 -3.05 7.97
C VAL A 59 -2.81 -2.60 7.06
N THR A 60 -2.47 -2.03 5.91
CA THR A 60 -3.45 -1.49 4.96
C THR A 60 -2.85 -1.37 3.57
N GLY A 61 -3.69 -1.18 2.56
CA GLY A 61 -3.26 -0.88 1.20
C GLY A 61 -4.38 -0.26 0.38
N PHE A 62 -4.01 0.68 -0.48
CA PHE A 62 -4.94 1.43 -1.32
C PHE A 62 -4.19 2.07 -2.50
N ARG A 63 -4.92 2.65 -3.45
CA ARG A 63 -4.31 3.39 -4.56
C ARG A 63 -4.13 4.85 -4.18
N LEU A 64 -2.90 5.36 -4.29
CA LEU A 64 -2.62 6.80 -4.24
C LEU A 64 -2.88 7.39 -5.62
N THR A 65 -3.72 8.42 -5.69
CA THR A 65 -4.05 9.08 -6.96
C THR A 65 -3.06 10.22 -7.22
N PRO A 66 -2.26 10.18 -8.30
CA PRO A 66 -1.36 11.28 -8.67
C PRO A 66 -2.11 12.61 -8.82
N GLY A 67 -1.46 13.72 -8.42
CA GLY A 67 -2.06 15.06 -8.46
C GLY A 67 -3.02 15.38 -7.31
N THR A 68 -3.27 14.45 -6.39
CA THR A 68 -3.96 14.77 -5.13
C THR A 68 -3.00 15.32 -4.09
N ALA A 69 -3.50 16.15 -3.18
CA ALA A 69 -2.69 16.68 -2.07
C ALA A 69 -2.06 15.57 -1.22
N GLN A 70 -2.75 14.42 -1.05
CA GLN A 70 -2.22 13.28 -0.32
C GLN A 70 -0.99 12.69 -1.03
N TYR A 71 -1.06 12.50 -2.35
CA TYR A 71 0.07 12.03 -3.16
C TYR A 71 1.25 12.99 -3.05
N GLU A 72 1.04 14.28 -3.32
CA GLU A 72 2.12 15.28 -3.28
C GLU A 72 2.76 15.36 -1.90
N ASN A 73 1.95 15.37 -0.83
CA ASN A 73 2.46 15.42 0.54
C ASN A 73 3.25 14.15 0.91
N PHE A 74 2.82 12.98 0.45
CA PHE A 74 3.52 11.73 0.71
C PHE A 74 4.90 11.73 0.05
N PHE A 75 5.01 12.13 -1.22
CA PHE A 75 6.31 12.18 -1.91
C PHE A 75 7.21 13.32 -1.41
N LYS A 76 6.62 14.43 -0.94
CA LYS A 76 7.38 15.55 -0.39
C LYS A 76 7.91 15.28 1.02
N ASN A 77 7.09 14.68 1.88
CA ASN A 77 7.38 14.56 3.32
C ASN A 77 7.76 13.14 3.74
N GLY A 78 7.52 12.13 2.90
CA GLY A 78 7.76 10.72 3.22
C GLY A 78 6.80 10.14 4.27
N VAL A 79 5.70 10.83 4.59
CA VAL A 79 4.72 10.38 5.57
C VAL A 79 3.35 10.28 4.94
N LEU A 80 2.77 9.09 4.98
CA LEU A 80 1.42 8.81 4.54
C LEU A 80 0.45 9.09 5.69
N ARG A 81 -0.54 9.96 5.45
CA ARG A 81 -1.58 10.40 6.38
C ARG A 81 -2.96 10.29 5.76
#